data_AF-A0A4R6V6X0-F1
#
_entry.id   AF-A0A4R6V6X0-F1
#
_cell.length_a   1.000
_cell.length_b   1.000
_cell.length_c   1.000
_cell.angle_alpha   90.00
_cell.angle_beta   90.00
_cell.angle_gamma   90.00
#
_symmetry.space_group_name_H-M   'P 1'
#
loop_
_entity.id
_entity.type
_entity.pdbx_description
1 polymer ?
#
loop_
_entity_poly.entity_id
_entity_poly.type
_entity_poly.pdbx_seq_one_letter_code
_entity_poly.pdbx_strand_id
1 'polypeptide(L)'
;MAERPRAVHREPLPVAPNGEVRLHREDGPEVEFGDGWGVHVRHGTPVPEWVLREPTAERIAAERNVEVRRTAIERLGWDAYVDQAGLRLVASAPGPGNPGCELRLYDMPLDVRFRPARLLLAVNGSVERDGRRRRLTVPDGIDDPVAAAGWSYRLPKALYARLARRT
;
A
#
# COMPACT_ATOMS: atom_id res chain seq x y z
N MET A 1 -14.50 20.86 25.66
CA MET A 1 -13.13 21.02 26.21
C MET A 1 -12.43 19.70 25.92
N ALA A 2 -11.35 19.69 25.14
CA ALA A 2 -10.61 18.44 24.86
C ALA A 2 -9.68 18.14 26.06
N GLU A 3 -9.63 16.88 26.49
CA GLU A 3 -8.74 16.46 27.58
C GLU A 3 -7.26 16.63 27.17
N ARG A 4 -6.36 16.80 28.15
CA ARG A 4 -4.92 16.87 27.87
C ARG A 4 -4.37 15.47 27.58
N PRO A 5 -3.46 15.31 26.61
CA PRO A 5 -2.76 14.05 26.41
C PRO A 5 -2.01 13.63 27.68
N ARG A 6 -2.13 12.34 28.05
CA ARG A 6 -1.33 11.70 29.10
C ARG A 6 0.05 11.31 28.61
N ALA A 7 0.17 10.91 27.35
CA ALA A 7 1.43 10.53 26.76
C ALA A 7 1.53 11.00 25.30
N VAL A 8 2.75 11.38 24.89
CA VAL A 8 3.12 11.67 23.50
C VAL A 8 4.43 10.95 23.22
N HIS A 9 4.39 9.97 22.32
CA HIS A 9 5.54 9.18 21.89
C HIS A 9 6.08 9.70 20.57
N ARG A 10 7.39 9.97 20.54
CA ARG A 10 8.08 10.59 19.42
C ARG A 10 9.50 10.08 19.28
N GLU A 11 10.02 10.15 18.07
CA GLU A 11 11.43 9.90 17.78
C GLU A 11 12.02 11.00 16.89
N PRO A 12 13.34 11.21 16.90
CA PRO A 12 14.00 12.12 15.97
C PRO A 12 13.84 11.66 14.52
N LEU A 13 13.66 12.62 13.59
CA LEU A 13 13.74 12.33 12.16
C LEU A 13 15.20 12.07 11.77
N PRO A 14 15.54 10.94 11.10
CA PRO A 14 16.93 10.54 10.85
C PRO A 14 17.80 11.54 10.07
N VAL A 15 17.18 12.45 9.32
CA VAL A 15 17.88 13.42 8.45
C VAL A 15 17.37 14.86 8.66
N ALA A 16 16.76 15.17 9.80
CA ALA A 16 16.26 16.52 10.03
C ALA A 16 17.39 17.50 10.45
N PRO A 17 17.58 18.62 9.74
CA PRO A 17 18.64 19.58 10.07
C PRO A 17 18.42 20.30 11.41
N ASN A 18 17.19 20.32 11.93
CA ASN A 18 16.81 21.14 13.09
C ASN A 18 16.30 20.32 14.29
N GLY A 19 16.66 19.03 14.39
CA GLY A 19 16.21 18.17 15.50
C GLY A 19 14.69 17.92 15.50
N GLU A 20 14.07 17.97 14.32
CA GLU A 20 12.64 17.69 14.17
C GLU A 20 12.32 16.25 14.61
N VAL A 21 11.14 16.09 15.19
CA VAL A 21 10.64 14.81 15.70
C VAL A 21 9.39 14.40 14.94
N ARG A 22 9.18 13.10 14.78
CA ARG A 22 7.91 12.53 14.31
C ARG A 22 7.23 11.74 15.41
N LEU A 23 5.90 11.71 15.36
CA LEU A 23 5.12 10.77 16.16
C LEU A 23 5.48 9.35 15.74
N HIS A 24 5.92 8.55 16.71
CA HIS A 24 6.31 7.16 16.46
C HIS A 24 6.21 6.33 17.74
N ARG A 25 5.56 5.17 17.62
CA ARG A 25 5.60 4.07 18.59
C ARG A 25 5.36 2.75 17.86
N GLU A 26 6.17 1.73 18.13
CA GLU A 26 6.00 0.42 17.49
C GLU A 26 4.70 -0.26 17.95
N ASP A 27 4.49 -0.33 19.27
CA ASP A 27 3.40 -1.13 19.89
C ASP A 27 2.41 -0.26 20.68
N GLY A 28 1.81 0.76 20.05
CA GLY A 28 0.74 1.54 20.70
C GLY A 28 0.39 2.85 20.02
N PRO A 29 -0.50 3.66 20.62
CA PRO A 29 -0.81 5.00 20.15
C PRO A 29 0.36 5.95 20.41
N GLU A 30 0.60 6.84 19.46
CA GLU A 30 1.60 7.89 19.57
C GLU A 30 1.12 9.03 20.47
N VAL A 31 -0.19 9.22 20.60
CA VAL A 31 -0.79 10.14 21.58
C VAL A 31 -1.87 9.39 22.33
N GLU A 32 -1.85 9.45 23.66
CA GLU A 32 -2.84 8.80 24.53
C GLU A 32 -3.53 9.84 25.42
N PHE A 33 -4.85 9.73 25.57
CA PHE A 33 -5.69 10.60 26.39
C PHE A 33 -6.22 9.85 27.62
N GLY A 34 -6.71 10.59 28.63
CA GLY A 34 -7.08 10.01 29.93
C GLY A 34 -8.28 9.07 29.88
N ASP A 35 -9.13 9.24 28.88
CA ASP A 35 -10.30 8.43 28.53
C ASP A 35 -9.98 7.14 27.75
N GLY A 36 -8.69 6.89 27.44
CA GLY A 36 -8.25 5.75 26.64
C GLY A 36 -8.34 5.98 25.13
N TRP A 37 -8.74 7.17 24.67
CA TRP A 37 -8.61 7.53 23.26
C TRP A 37 -7.13 7.70 22.89
N GLY A 38 -6.79 7.39 21.64
CA GLY A 38 -5.42 7.56 21.16
C GLY A 38 -5.33 7.86 19.67
N VAL A 39 -4.24 8.53 19.30
CA VAL A 39 -3.89 8.80 17.91
C VAL A 39 -2.81 7.81 17.49
N HIS A 40 -3.11 7.05 16.44
CA HIS A 40 -2.13 6.18 15.80
C HIS A 40 -1.55 6.86 14.57
N VAL A 41 -0.24 6.76 14.35
CA VAL A 41 0.46 7.35 13.21
C VAL A 41 1.27 6.27 12.49
N ARG A 42 1.12 6.20 11.16
CA ARG A 42 1.90 5.29 10.30
C ARG A 42 2.52 6.08 9.18
N HIS A 43 3.85 5.99 9.06
CA HIS A 43 4.63 6.78 8.09
C HIS A 43 4.28 8.28 8.10
N GLY A 44 4.01 8.85 9.28
CA GLY A 44 3.62 10.26 9.44
C GLY A 44 2.15 10.57 9.17
N THR A 45 1.32 9.58 8.83
CA THR A 45 -0.13 9.75 8.61
C THR A 45 -0.92 9.24 9.81
N PRO A 46 -1.79 10.07 10.44
CA PRO A 46 -2.74 9.60 11.43
C PRO A 46 -3.70 8.58 10.83
N VAL A 47 -3.83 7.42 11.47
CA VAL A 47 -4.73 6.35 11.04
C VAL A 47 -5.72 6.00 12.15
N PRO A 48 -6.98 5.69 11.82
CA PRO A 48 -7.93 5.16 12.78
C PRO A 48 -7.48 3.82 13.39
N GLU A 49 -7.91 3.51 14.61
CA GLU A 49 -7.54 2.27 15.29
C GLU A 49 -7.90 1.00 14.50
N TRP A 50 -9.03 1.00 13.80
CA TRP A 50 -9.48 -0.15 13.00
C TRP A 50 -8.43 -0.58 11.97
N VAL A 51 -7.61 0.36 11.48
CA VAL A 51 -6.50 0.08 10.53
C VAL A 51 -5.48 -0.87 11.15
N LEU A 52 -5.22 -0.74 12.46
CA LEU A 52 -4.18 -1.49 13.16
C LEU A 52 -4.67 -2.82 13.73
N ARG A 53 -5.90 -2.82 14.26
CA ARG A 53 -6.48 -3.94 15.01
C ARG A 53 -7.19 -4.92 14.09
N GLU A 54 -8.04 -4.42 13.21
CA GLU A 54 -9.02 -5.22 12.47
C GLU A 54 -9.30 -4.62 11.09
N PRO A 55 -8.29 -4.54 10.20
CA PRO A 55 -8.52 -4.12 8.83
C PRO A 55 -9.30 -5.20 8.09
N THR A 56 -10.36 -4.80 7.38
CA THR A 56 -11.14 -5.66 6.48
C THR A 56 -11.32 -4.97 5.12
N ALA A 57 -11.50 -5.73 4.05
CA ALA A 57 -11.75 -5.16 2.73
C ALA A 57 -12.97 -4.23 2.71
N GLU A 58 -14.03 -4.56 3.46
CA GLU A 58 -15.23 -3.73 3.60
C GLU A 58 -14.93 -2.36 4.23
N ARG A 59 -14.21 -2.34 5.37
CA ARG A 59 -13.80 -1.09 6.03
C ARG A 59 -12.89 -0.26 5.12
N ILE A 60 -11.98 -0.91 4.39
CA ILE A 60 -11.11 -0.28 3.41
C ILE A 60 -11.91 0.35 2.27
N ALA A 61 -12.94 -0.32 1.75
CA ALA A 61 -13.78 0.20 0.68
C ALA A 61 -14.62 1.42 1.14
N ALA A 62 -15.08 1.42 2.40
CA ALA A 62 -15.84 2.52 2.98
C ALA A 62 -14.97 3.76 3.30
N GLU A 63 -13.66 3.58 3.50
CA GLU A 63 -12.74 4.65 3.83
C GLU A 63 -12.49 5.60 2.64
N ARG A 64 -12.56 6.90 2.90
CA ARG A 64 -12.42 7.96 1.87
C ARG A 64 -10.97 8.37 1.70
N ASN A 65 -10.19 8.35 2.77
CA ASN A 65 -8.79 8.77 2.73
C ASN A 65 -7.93 7.68 2.09
N VAL A 66 -7.31 8.01 0.96
CA VAL A 66 -6.50 7.08 0.16
C VAL A 66 -5.28 6.55 0.93
N GLU A 67 -4.67 7.37 1.79
CA GLU A 67 -3.51 6.98 2.59
C GLU A 67 -3.92 6.02 3.71
N VAL A 68 -5.07 6.25 4.35
CA VAL A 68 -5.63 5.35 5.37
C VAL A 68 -5.97 3.99 4.74
N ARG A 69 -6.60 3.98 3.55
CA ARG A 69 -6.83 2.74 2.78
C ARG A 69 -5.53 2.02 2.50
N ARG A 70 -4.48 2.73 2.07
CA ARG A 70 -3.18 2.13 1.77
C ARG A 70 -2.60 1.44 3.00
N THR A 71 -2.54 2.14 4.13
CA THR A 71 -2.00 1.58 5.37
C THR A 71 -2.82 0.39 5.87
N ALA A 72 -4.15 0.42 5.72
CA ALA A 72 -5.00 -0.70 6.08
C ALA A 72 -4.75 -1.94 5.20
N ILE A 73 -4.56 -1.77 3.89
CA ILE A 73 -4.20 -2.87 3.00
C ILE A 73 -2.80 -3.41 3.32
N GLU A 74 -1.84 -2.54 3.62
CA GLU A 74 -0.49 -2.96 4.06
C GLU A 74 -0.55 -3.80 5.34
N ARG A 75 -1.39 -3.40 6.31
CA ARG A 75 -1.59 -4.12 7.57
C ARG A 75 -2.33 -5.45 7.40
N LEU A 76 -3.35 -5.49 6.52
CA LEU A 76 -4.13 -6.69 6.19
C LEU A 76 -3.31 -7.69 5.35
N GLY A 77 -2.45 -7.17 4.47
CA GLY A 77 -1.75 -7.94 3.46
C GLY A 77 -2.54 -8.01 2.14
N TRP A 78 -1.80 -7.97 1.02
CA TRP A 78 -2.40 -7.95 -0.32
C TRP A 78 -3.17 -9.21 -0.67
N ASP A 79 -2.68 -10.39 -0.29
CA ASP A 79 -3.37 -11.65 -0.60
C ASP A 79 -4.72 -11.70 0.13
N ALA A 80 -4.74 -11.40 1.44
CA ALA A 80 -5.98 -11.33 2.21
C ALA A 80 -6.94 -10.25 1.69
N TYR A 81 -6.42 -9.09 1.26
CA TYR A 81 -7.26 -8.04 0.68
C TYR A 81 -7.87 -8.46 -0.66
N VAL A 82 -7.09 -9.05 -1.57
CA VAL A 82 -7.56 -9.56 -2.87
C VAL A 82 -8.70 -10.56 -2.66
N ASP A 83 -8.51 -11.50 -1.73
CA ASP A 83 -9.49 -12.53 -1.41
C ASP A 83 -10.76 -11.94 -0.80
N GLN A 84 -10.63 -11.09 0.23
CA GLN A 84 -11.77 -10.47 0.92
C GLN A 84 -12.54 -9.49 0.03
N ALA A 85 -11.84 -8.73 -0.83
CA ALA A 85 -12.46 -7.79 -1.75
C ALA A 85 -13.04 -8.47 -3.00
N GLY A 86 -12.82 -9.78 -3.18
CA GLY A 86 -13.29 -10.53 -4.35
C GLY A 86 -12.69 -10.01 -5.66
N LEU A 87 -11.43 -9.56 -5.64
CA LEU A 87 -10.81 -9.01 -6.85
C LEU A 87 -10.59 -10.11 -7.88
N ARG A 88 -11.13 -9.91 -9.07
CA ARG A 88 -11.02 -10.89 -10.16
C ARG A 88 -9.63 -10.82 -10.78
N LEU A 89 -8.87 -11.91 -10.72
CA LEU A 89 -7.62 -12.05 -11.47
C LEU A 89 -7.94 -12.05 -12.98
N VAL A 90 -7.34 -11.12 -13.71
CA VAL A 90 -7.45 -10.99 -15.16
C VAL A 90 -6.38 -11.84 -15.84
N ALA A 91 -5.13 -11.68 -15.42
CA ALA A 91 -3.98 -12.37 -15.97
C ALA A 91 -2.80 -12.34 -15.01
N SER A 92 -1.87 -13.28 -15.17
CA SER A 92 -0.59 -13.26 -14.50
C SER A 92 0.56 -13.60 -15.46
N ALA A 93 1.77 -13.14 -15.12
CA ALA A 93 2.98 -13.39 -15.91
C ALA A 93 4.24 -13.32 -15.04
N PRO A 94 5.33 -14.02 -15.38
CA PRO A 94 6.62 -13.83 -14.74
C PRO A 94 7.10 -12.38 -14.85
N GLY A 95 7.70 -11.85 -13.78
CA GLY A 95 8.32 -10.52 -13.79
C GLY A 95 9.66 -10.54 -14.55
N PRO A 96 9.81 -9.81 -15.68
CA PRO A 96 11.02 -9.90 -16.51
C PRO A 96 12.32 -9.56 -15.75
N GLY A 97 12.29 -8.54 -14.90
CA GLY A 97 13.43 -8.13 -14.08
C GLY A 97 13.58 -8.88 -12.75
N ASN A 98 12.59 -9.70 -12.38
CA ASN A 98 12.46 -10.31 -11.05
C ASN A 98 12.16 -11.82 -11.16
N PRO A 99 13.17 -12.65 -11.50
CA PRO A 99 12.98 -14.09 -11.60
C PRO A 99 12.39 -14.69 -10.31
N GLY A 100 11.42 -15.59 -10.45
CA GLY A 100 10.70 -16.19 -9.32
C GLY A 100 9.56 -15.33 -8.75
N CYS A 101 9.39 -14.09 -9.23
CA CYS A 101 8.27 -13.24 -8.88
C CYS A 101 7.23 -13.18 -10.00
N GLU A 102 5.97 -13.04 -9.62
CA GLU A 102 4.84 -12.96 -10.55
C GLU A 102 4.23 -11.55 -10.57
N LEU A 103 3.89 -11.08 -11.76
CA LEU A 103 3.02 -9.93 -11.99
C LEU A 103 1.58 -10.45 -12.04
N ARG A 104 0.70 -9.87 -11.24
CA ARG A 104 -0.73 -10.24 -11.21
C ARG A 104 -1.58 -9.02 -11.50
N LEU A 105 -2.48 -9.15 -12.45
CA LEU A 105 -3.38 -8.08 -12.85
C LEU A 105 -4.80 -8.42 -12.41
N TYR A 106 -5.42 -7.52 -11.66
CA TYR A 106 -6.78 -7.69 -11.15
C TYR A 106 -7.70 -6.59 -11.66
N ASP A 107 -8.97 -6.93 -11.87
CA ASP A 107 -10.00 -5.92 -12.01
C ASP A 107 -10.24 -5.23 -10.66
N MET A 108 -10.31 -3.91 -10.69
CA MET A 108 -10.82 -3.16 -9.55
C MET A 108 -12.33 -3.01 -9.72
N PRO A 109 -13.12 -3.24 -8.65
CA PRO A 109 -14.54 -2.90 -8.68
C PRO A 109 -14.67 -1.42 -9.04
N LEU A 110 -15.61 -1.11 -9.95
CA LEU A 110 -15.93 0.25 -10.37
C LEU A 110 -16.30 1.09 -9.14
N ASP A 111 -15.36 1.88 -8.65
CA ASP A 111 -15.69 3.00 -7.76
C ASP A 111 -16.20 4.13 -8.68
N VAL A 112 -17.47 4.49 -8.53
CA VAL A 112 -18.15 5.55 -9.29
C VAL A 112 -17.41 6.90 -9.25
N ARG A 113 -16.47 7.08 -8.32
CA ARG A 113 -15.64 8.29 -8.17
C ARG A 113 -14.34 8.26 -8.98
N PHE A 114 -13.96 7.11 -9.54
CA PHE A 114 -12.71 6.94 -10.27
C PHE A 114 -12.97 6.39 -11.68
N ARG A 115 -12.00 6.65 -12.57
CA ARG A 115 -12.00 6.02 -13.91
C ARG A 115 -11.82 4.52 -13.75
N PRO A 116 -12.42 3.70 -14.64
CA PRO A 116 -12.14 2.28 -14.71
C PRO A 116 -10.63 2.03 -14.72
N ALA A 117 -10.17 1.12 -13.88
CA ALA A 117 -8.76 0.81 -13.77
C ALA A 117 -8.56 -0.64 -13.34
N ARG A 118 -7.35 -1.14 -13.59
CA ARG A 118 -6.89 -2.43 -13.07
C ARG A 118 -5.78 -2.23 -12.06
N LEU A 119 -5.68 -3.16 -11.14
CA LEU A 119 -4.63 -3.24 -10.15
C LEU A 119 -3.56 -4.21 -10.64
N LEU A 120 -2.38 -3.69 -10.95
CA LEU A 120 -1.18 -4.50 -11.13
C LEU A 120 -0.47 -4.64 -9.79
N LEU A 121 -0.34 -5.88 -9.33
CA LEU A 121 0.46 -6.26 -8.19
C LEU A 121 1.79 -6.85 -8.68
N ALA A 122 2.90 -6.27 -8.25
CA ALA A 122 4.25 -6.64 -8.69
C ALA A 122 5.21 -6.70 -7.50
N VAL A 123 6.09 -7.69 -7.44
CA VAL A 123 7.16 -7.71 -6.42
C VAL A 123 8.29 -6.76 -6.84
N ASN A 124 8.84 -5.98 -5.92
CA ASN A 124 10.00 -5.13 -6.20
C ASN A 124 11.27 -5.97 -6.47
N GLY A 125 12.10 -5.50 -7.41
CA GLY A 125 13.33 -6.20 -7.81
C GLY A 125 14.58 -5.86 -7.00
N SER A 126 14.59 -4.71 -6.32
CA SER A 126 15.60 -4.37 -5.32
C SER A 126 15.40 -5.23 -4.08
N VAL A 127 16.49 -5.73 -3.50
CA VAL A 127 16.47 -6.65 -2.33
C VAL A 127 15.87 -5.94 -1.11
N GLU A 128 14.56 -6.05 -0.96
CA GLU A 128 13.88 -5.90 0.32
C GLU A 128 13.74 -7.32 0.87
N ARG A 129 14.19 -7.55 2.10
CA ARG A 129 14.23 -8.89 2.74
C ARG A 129 12.83 -9.49 2.96
N ASP A 130 11.78 -8.71 2.72
CA ASP A 130 10.38 -9.03 2.99
C ASP A 130 9.53 -9.31 1.73
N GLY A 131 10.10 -9.21 0.52
CA GLY A 131 9.37 -9.47 -0.73
C GLY A 131 8.21 -8.51 -1.00
N ARG A 132 8.26 -7.27 -0.49
CA ARG A 132 7.21 -6.25 -0.64
C ARG A 132 6.64 -6.18 -2.06
N ARG A 133 5.32 -6.25 -2.13
CA ARG A 133 4.55 -6.07 -3.37
C ARG A 133 4.23 -4.60 -3.57
N ARG A 134 4.66 -4.06 -4.72
CA ARG A 134 4.24 -2.78 -5.26
C ARG A 134 2.85 -2.93 -5.90
N ARG A 135 2.02 -1.91 -5.70
CA ARG A 135 0.77 -1.73 -6.45
C ARG A 135 0.91 -0.64 -7.50
N LEU A 136 0.30 -0.85 -8.65
CA LEU A 136 0.19 0.14 -9.70
C LEU A 136 -1.25 0.10 -10.24
N THR A 137 -1.90 1.25 -10.31
CA THR A 137 -3.19 1.37 -10.99
C THR A 137 -2.91 1.65 -12.46
N VAL A 138 -3.43 0.80 -13.34
CA VAL A 138 -3.22 0.88 -14.80
C VAL A 138 -4.56 1.00 -15.52
N PRO A 139 -4.60 1.50 -16.76
CA PRO A 139 -5.82 1.51 -17.56
C PRO A 139 -6.45 0.12 -17.68
N ASP A 140 -7.78 0.07 -17.64
CA ASP A 140 -8.57 -1.15 -17.74
C ASP A 140 -8.45 -1.86 -19.10
N GLY A 141 -8.15 -1.13 -20.18
CA GLY A 141 -7.91 -1.70 -21.51
C GLY A 141 -6.59 -2.48 -21.67
N ILE A 142 -5.75 -2.59 -20.63
CA ILE A 142 -4.50 -3.36 -20.69
C ILE A 142 -4.73 -4.72 -20.02
N ASP A 143 -4.82 -5.81 -20.80
CA ASP A 143 -5.04 -7.19 -20.31
C ASP A 143 -3.76 -7.99 -20.02
N ASP A 144 -2.60 -7.49 -20.46
CA ASP A 144 -1.33 -8.18 -20.30
C ASP A 144 -0.52 -7.61 -19.12
N PRO A 145 -0.13 -8.42 -18.10
CA PRO A 145 0.57 -7.91 -16.92
C PRO A 145 1.94 -7.29 -17.22
N VAL A 146 2.65 -7.79 -18.24
CA VAL A 146 3.96 -7.26 -18.66
C VAL A 146 3.77 -5.91 -19.37
N ALA A 147 2.72 -5.77 -20.19
CA ALA A 147 2.35 -4.50 -20.80
C ALA A 147 1.89 -3.48 -19.76
N ALA A 148 1.11 -3.89 -18.76
CA ALA A 148 0.69 -3.05 -17.63
C ALA A 148 1.90 -2.53 -16.84
N ALA A 149 2.86 -3.41 -16.57
CA ALA A 149 4.11 -3.03 -15.93
C ALA A 149 4.89 -2.05 -16.81
N GLY A 150 5.08 -2.34 -18.11
CA GLY A 150 5.71 -1.44 -19.08
C GLY A 150 5.06 -0.05 -19.14
N TRP A 151 3.73 0.02 -19.16
CA TRP A 151 2.97 1.26 -19.16
C TRP A 151 3.32 2.15 -17.95
N SER A 152 3.48 1.57 -16.76
CA SER A 152 3.86 2.32 -15.55
C SER A 152 5.25 2.96 -15.65
N TYR A 153 6.14 2.38 -16.46
CA TYR A 153 7.47 2.91 -16.77
C TYR A 153 7.50 3.73 -18.07
N ARG A 154 6.36 3.96 -18.72
CA ARG A 154 6.24 4.57 -20.05
C ARG A 154 7.04 3.83 -21.13
N LEU A 155 7.10 2.51 -21.04
CA LEU A 155 7.79 1.64 -21.97
C LEU A 155 6.80 0.75 -22.74
N PRO A 156 7.05 0.49 -24.04
CA PRO A 156 6.35 -0.57 -24.74
C PRO A 156 6.60 -1.94 -24.10
N LYS A 157 5.62 -2.86 -24.17
CA LYS A 157 5.73 -4.23 -23.65
C LYS A 157 7.04 -4.91 -24.06
N ALA A 158 7.38 -4.87 -25.35
CA ALA A 158 8.57 -5.52 -25.90
C ALA A 158 9.88 -5.01 -25.28
N LEU A 159 9.92 -3.72 -24.90
CA LEU A 159 11.09 -3.14 -24.25
C LEU A 159 11.13 -3.49 -22.75
N TYR A 160 9.99 -3.42 -22.07
CA TYR A 160 9.88 -3.80 -20.67
C TYR A 160 10.22 -5.28 -20.43
N ALA A 161 9.78 -6.17 -21.34
CA ALA A 161 10.06 -7.59 -21.30
C ALA A 161 11.56 -7.94 -21.40
N ARG A 162 12.40 -7.00 -21.85
CA ARG A 162 13.86 -7.17 -21.97
C ARG A 162 14.63 -6.64 -20.76
N LEU A 163 13.96 -6.12 -19.74
CA LEU A 163 14.64 -5.66 -18.53
C LEU A 163 15.35 -6.83 -17.86
N ALA A 164 16.68 -6.76 -17.84
CA ALA A 164 17.49 -7.64 -17.02
C ALA A 164 17.45 -7.18 -15.55
N ARG A 165 17.64 -8.13 -14.63
CA ARG A 165 17.77 -7.87 -13.20
C ARG A 165 18.84 -6.80 -12.96
N ARG A 166 18.51 -5.69 -12.29
CA ARG A 166 19.53 -4.78 -11.75
C ARG A 166 20.26 -5.54 -10.64
N THR A 167 21.54 -5.83 -10.87
CA THR A 167 22.48 -6.35 -9.86
C THR A 167 22.76 -5.32 -8.79
#